data_AF-A0A0A9EUR4-F1
#
_entry.id   AF-A0A0A9EUR4-F1
#
_cell.length_a   1.000
_cell.length_b   1.000
_cell.length_c   1.000
_cell.angle_alpha   90.00
_cell.angle_beta   90.00
_cell.angle_gamma   90.00
#
_symmetry.space_group_name_H-M   'P 1'
#
loop_
_entity.id
_entity.type
_entity.pdbx_description
1 polymer ?
#
loop_
_entity_poly.entity_id
_entity_poly.type
_entity_poly.pdbx_seq_one_letter_code
_entity_poly.pdbx_strand_id
1 'polypeptide(L)' 'MVSDYGVAVLASAKQLKLRILSLSGCLMVTPKSVPFLGIMSSSLEGLNLQFNFIGNHNIASLEKQLWRCDILA' A
#
# COMPACT_ATOMS: atom_id res chain seq x y z
N MET A 1 -9.44 0.08 -14.10
CA MET A 1 -8.89 -0.97 -13.25
C MET A 1 -7.85 -0.34 -12.33
N VAL A 2 -7.77 -0.75 -11.06
CA VAL A 2 -6.75 -0.24 -10.11
C VAL A 2 -5.45 -1.00 -10.33
N SER A 3 -4.35 -0.29 -10.55
CA SER A 3 -3.03 -0.85 -10.84
C SER A 3 -1.91 -0.11 -10.09
N ASP A 4 -0.68 -0.60 -10.21
CA ASP A 4 0.52 0.04 -9.64
C ASP A 4 0.63 1.55 -9.94
N TYR A 5 0.24 1.96 -11.16
CA TYR A 5 0.19 3.38 -11.54
C TYR A 5 -0.70 4.23 -10.62
N GLY A 6 -1.88 3.73 -10.25
CA GLY A 6 -2.79 4.43 -9.33
C GLY A 6 -2.18 4.58 -7.93
N VAL A 7 -1.47 3.55 -7.45
CA VAL A 7 -0.76 3.60 -6.17
C VAL A 7 0.37 4.64 -6.21
N ALA A 8 1.12 4.71 -7.32
CA ALA A 8 2.16 5.72 -7.50
C ALA A 8 1.60 7.16 -7.51
N VAL A 9 0.45 7.37 -8.16
CA VAL A 9 -0.24 8.67 -8.17
C VAL A 9 -0.71 9.06 -6.78
N LEU A 10 -1.29 8.11 -6.01
CA LEU A 10 -1.68 8.35 -4.62
C LEU A 10 -0.48 8.72 -3.74
N ALA A 11 0.63 7.98 -3.84
CA ALA A 11 1.84 8.25 -3.08
C ALA A 11 2.47 9.62 -3.39
N SER A 12 2.23 10.15 -4.59
CA SER A 12 2.76 11.45 -5.04
C SER A 12 1.86 12.64 -4.65
N ALA A 13 0.68 12.39 -4.07
CA ALA A 13 -0.29 13.42 -3.77
C ALA A 13 0.10 14.23 -2.52
N LYS A 14 0.42 15.52 -2.69
CA LYS A 14 0.99 16.39 -1.64
C LYS A 14 0.03 16.78 -0.49
N GLN A 15 -1.27 16.65 -0.68
CA GLN A 15 -2.29 17.09 0.30
C GLN A 15 -3.27 15.97 0.68
N LEU A 16 -2.90 14.71 0.40
CA LEU A 16 -3.74 13.57 0.71
C LEU A 16 -3.62 13.22 2.19
N LYS A 17 -4.70 13.40 2.96
CA LYS A 17 -4.79 13.00 4.38
C LYS A 17 -5.32 11.56 4.50
N LEU A 18 -4.81 10.66 3.66
CA LEU A 18 -5.29 9.29 3.61
C LEU A 18 -4.75 8.51 4.82
N ARG A 19 -5.65 8.07 5.70
CA ARG A 19 -5.30 7.26 6.88
C ARG A 19 -5.53 5.77 6.68
N ILE A 20 -6.55 5.40 5.90
CA ILE A 20 -6.89 4.01 5.63
C ILE A 20 -6.96 3.79 4.13
N LEU A 21 -6.27 2.76 3.63
CA LEU A 21 -6.28 2.34 2.23
C LEU A 21 -6.62 0.85 2.14
N SER A 22 -7.62 0.50 1.35
CA SER A 22 -7.90 -0.89 0.98
C SER A 22 -7.61 -1.12 -0.49
N LEU A 23 -6.73 -2.06 -0.78
CA LEU A 23 -6.42 -2.59 -2.11
C LEU A 23 -6.85 -4.05 -2.23
N SER A 24 -7.76 -4.49 -1.37
CA SER A 24 -8.23 -5.87 -1.39
C SER A 24 -8.89 -6.21 -2.73
N GLY A 25 -8.57 -7.36 -3.31
CA GLY A 25 -9.07 -7.78 -4.62
C GLY A 25 -8.53 -6.97 -5.81
N CYS A 26 -7.59 -6.04 -5.59
CA CYS A 26 -6.98 -5.26 -6.67
C CYS A 26 -5.88 -6.08 -7.37
N LEU A 27 -6.28 -6.97 -8.27
CA LEU A 27 -5.41 -7.94 -8.95
C LEU A 27 -4.37 -7.33 -9.92
N MET A 28 -4.39 -6.03 -10.21
CA MET A 28 -3.31 -5.37 -10.97
C MET A 28 -2.37 -4.55 -10.09
N VAL A 29 -2.51 -4.66 -8.77
CA VAL A 29 -1.54 -4.16 -7.79
C VAL A 29 -0.56 -5.31 -7.51
N THR A 30 0.69 -5.08 -7.85
CA THR A 30 1.76 -6.07 -7.86
C THR A 30 2.89 -5.63 -6.91
N PRO A 31 3.98 -6.40 -6.76
CA PRO A 31 5.11 -5.98 -5.93
C PRO A 31 5.71 -4.61 -6.30
N LYS A 32 5.47 -4.13 -7.53
CA LYS A 32 5.89 -2.79 -7.96
C LYS A 32 5.28 -1.67 -7.12
N SER A 33 4.16 -1.92 -6.45
CA SER A 33 3.50 -0.96 -5.56
C SER A 33 4.18 -0.75 -4.20
N VAL A 34 5.05 -1.68 -3.78
CA VAL A 34 5.71 -1.67 -2.47
C VAL A 34 6.45 -0.37 -2.15
N PRO A 35 7.36 0.14 -3.00
CA PRO A 35 8.05 1.40 -2.70
C PRO A 35 7.10 2.60 -2.58
N PHE A 36 5.99 2.61 -3.34
CA PHE A 36 5.00 3.68 -3.28
C PHE A 36 4.16 3.64 -2.00
N LEU A 37 3.76 2.43 -1.57
CA LEU A 37 3.08 2.22 -0.30
C LEU A 37 3.95 2.67 0.88
N GLY A 38 5.26 2.37 0.86
CA GLY A 38 6.19 2.79 1.91
C GLY A 38 6.34 4.30 2.07
N ILE A 39 6.22 5.08 0.98
CA ILE A 39 6.28 6.56 1.03
C ILE A 39 5.12 7.14 1.84
N MET A 40 3.97 6.46 1.89
CA MET A 40 2.78 6.91 2.63
C MET A 40 2.81 6.60 4.14
N SER A 41 3.93 6.09 4.65
CA SER A 41 4.18 5.75 6.07
C SER A 41 3.89 6.87 7.07
N SER A 42 3.98 8.12 6.66
CA SER A 42 3.72 9.28 7.51
C SER A 42 2.23 9.53 7.79
N SER A 43 1.34 8.95 6.98
CA SER A 43 -0.10 9.22 7.01
C SER A 43 -0.96 7.97 7.21
N LEU A 44 -0.52 6.82 6.71
CA LEU A 44 -1.28 5.57 6.79
C LEU A 44 -1.24 4.99 8.21
N GLU A 45 -2.43 4.61 8.66
CA GLU A 45 -2.70 3.91 9.90
C GLU A 45 -3.35 2.55 9.65
N GLY A 46 -4.00 2.35 8.49
CA GLY A 46 -4.56 1.07 8.09
C GLY A 46 -4.33 0.76 6.61
N LEU A 47 -3.90 -0.47 6.32
CA LEU A 47 -3.65 -0.93 4.95
C LEU A 47 -4.19 -2.35 4.77
N ASN A 48 -5.21 -2.51 3.92
CA ASN A 48 -5.74 -3.84 3.56
C ASN A 48 -5.20 -4.30 2.20
N LEU A 49 -4.48 -5.42 2.22
CA LEU A 49 -3.79 -6.10 1.13
C LEU A 49 -4.35 -7.51 0.85
N GLN A 50 -5.46 -7.91 1.47
CA GLN A 50 -6.03 -9.24 1.25
C GLN A 50 -6.39 -9.47 -0.22
N PHE A 51 -6.15 -10.68 -0.74
CA PHE A 51 -6.47 -11.02 -2.14
C PHE A 51 -5.77 -10.10 -3.18
N ASN A 52 -4.45 -9.93 -3.07
CA ASN A 52 -3.64 -9.20 -4.05
C ASN A 52 -2.44 -10.02 -4.57
N PHE A 53 -1.62 -9.43 -5.46
CA PHE A 53 -0.41 -10.06 -6.01
C PHE A 53 0.90 -9.44 -5.50
N ILE A 54 0.89 -8.71 -4.37
CA ILE A 54 2.12 -8.14 -3.78
C ILE A 54 3.01 -9.25 -3.20
N GLY A 55 2.42 -10.31 -2.64
CA GLY A 55 3.14 -11.47 -2.10
C GLY A 55 3.80 -11.25 -0.73
N ASN A 56 3.86 -12.32 0.07
CA ASN A 56 4.17 -12.26 1.51
C ASN A 56 5.55 -11.70 1.85
N HIS A 57 6.59 -12.01 1.05
CA HIS A 57 7.94 -11.46 1.26
C HIS A 57 7.94 -9.93 1.21
N ASN A 58 7.18 -9.35 0.27
CA ASN A 58 7.11 -7.91 0.10
C ASN A 58 6.25 -7.25 1.18
N ILE A 59 5.21 -7.93 1.65
CA ILE A 59 4.41 -7.51 2.82
C ILE A 59 5.30 -7.41 4.07
N ALA A 60 6.16 -8.39 4.32
CA ALA A 60 7.10 -8.32 5.45
C ALA A 60 8.06 -7.12 5.37
N SER A 61 8.42 -6.67 4.16
CA SER A 61 9.18 -5.42 3.99
C SER A 61 8.33 -4.18 4.28
N LEU A 62 7.04 -4.21 3.91
CA LEU A 62 6.10 -3.11 4.19
C LEU A 62 5.84 -2.95 5.68
N GLU A 63 5.68 -4.05 6.43
CA GLU A 63 5.51 -4.02 7.89
C GLU A 63 6.65 -3.25 8.59
N LYS A 64 7.88 -3.38 8.09
CA LYS A 64 9.04 -2.63 8.62
C LYS A 64 8.96 -1.13 8.29
N GLN A 65 8.53 -0.79 7.08
CA GLN A 65 8.43 0.61 6.62
C GLN A 65 7.22 1.33 7.24
N LEU A 66 6.12 0.61 7.44
CA LEU A 66 4.83 1.07 7.89
C LEU A 66 4.56 0.64 9.34
N TRP A 67 5.54 0.77 10.23
CA TRP A 67 5.50 0.24 11.60
C TRP A 67 4.36 0.79 12.50
N ARG A 68 3.70 1.88 12.10
CA ARG A 68 2.52 2.46 12.77
C ARG A 68 1.20 2.11 12.11
N CYS A 69 1.24 1.40 10.98
CA CYS A 69 0.07 1.06 10.18
C CYS A 69 -0.33 -0.38 10.47
N ASP A 70 -1.61 -0.60 10.75
CA ASP A 70 -2.18 -1.93 10.83
C ASP A 70 -2.32 -2.50 9.41
N ILE A 71 -1.50 -3.50 9.09
CA ILE A 71 -1.55 -4.20 7.80
C ILE A 71 -2.39 -5.45 7.94
N LEU A 72 -3.43 -5.55 7.12
CA LEU A 72 -4.23 -6.77 6.95
C LEU A 72 -3.87 -7.37 5.58
N ALA A 73 -3.17 -8.49 5.54
CA ALA A 73 -2.67 -9.13 4.32
C ALA A 73 -3.25 -10.52 4.08
#